data_AF-A0A924EHM2-F1
#
_entry.id   AF-A0A924EHM2-F1
#
_cell.length_a   1.000
_cell.length_b   1.000
_cell.length_c   1.000
_cell.angle_alpha   90.00
_cell.angle_beta   90.00
_cell.angle_gamma   90.00
#
_symmetry.space_group_name_H-M   'P 1'
#
loop_
_entity.id
_entity.type
_entity.pdbx_description
1 polymer ?
#
loop_
_entity_poly.entity_id
_entity_poly.type
_entity_poly.pdbx_seq_one_letter_code
_entity_poly.pdbx_strand_id
1 'polypeptide(L)'
;MKLVTYTKDGKEQVALYIDSKLYNVNELNSALPADMATLLLQWEENSALLRTAEAAIISGTANVAGIDFAGANLLAPVPHPTSCRDGYAFRQHVAAARRNRKVDMIAEFDQYPIFYFTNHNAIQGPGEIPVMPDHLK
;
A
#
# COMPACT_ATOMS: atom_id res chain seq x y z
N MET A 1 11.76 7.10 4.09
CA MET A 1 10.51 6.58 4.65
C MET A 1 9.84 5.54 3.76
N LYS A 2 9.67 4.34 4.29
CA LYS A 2 8.87 3.24 3.74
C LYS A 2 7.93 2.74 4.82
N LEU A 3 6.64 2.65 4.53
CA LEU A 3 5.61 2.18 5.47
C LEU A 3 5.14 0.79 5.05
N VAL A 4 4.90 -0.06 6.04
CA VAL A 4 4.41 -1.42 5.86
C VAL A 4 3.26 -1.64 6.82
N THR A 5 2.19 -2.24 6.34
CA THR A 5 1.09 -2.71 7.17
C THR A 5 1.24 -4.21 7.34
N TYR A 6 1.17 -4.68 8.58
CA TYR A 6 1.42 -6.07 8.95
C TYR A 6 0.51 -6.45 10.11
N THR A 7 0.50 -7.75 10.47
CA THR A 7 -0.22 -8.24 11.63
C THR A 7 0.72 -8.52 12.79
N LYS A 8 0.42 -7.99 13.97
CA LYS A 8 1.07 -8.34 15.26
C LYS A 8 0.00 -8.86 16.21
N ASP A 9 0.17 -10.09 16.71
CA ASP A 9 -0.79 -10.74 17.61
C ASP A 9 -2.24 -10.73 17.10
N GLY A 10 -2.41 -10.93 15.78
CA GLY A 10 -3.72 -10.93 15.12
C GLY A 10 -4.33 -9.54 14.87
N LYS A 11 -3.62 -8.46 15.21
CA LYS A 11 -4.08 -7.07 14.99
C LYS A 11 -3.28 -6.40 13.88
N GLU A 12 -3.97 -5.62 13.04
CA GLU A 12 -3.34 -4.73 12.07
C GLU A 12 -2.45 -3.71 12.80
N GLN A 13 -1.26 -3.49 12.27
CA GLN A 13 -0.28 -2.52 12.75
C GLN A 13 0.44 -1.89 11.56
N VAL A 14 0.90 -0.65 11.73
CA VAL A 14 1.81 0.02 10.80
C VAL A 14 3.24 0.00 11.34
N ALA A 15 4.20 -0.19 10.44
CA ALA A 15 5.62 -0.16 10.74
C ALA A 15 6.42 0.70 9.75
N LEU A 16 7.52 1.26 10.22
CA LEU A 16 8.61 1.74 9.36
C LEU A 16 9.47 0.56 8.91
N TYR A 17 9.74 0.46 7.61
CA TYR A 17 10.67 -0.51 7.05
C TYR A 17 12.06 0.12 6.88
N ILE A 18 13.04 -0.38 7.63
CA ILE A 18 14.44 0.09 7.63
C ILE A 18 15.35 -1.13 7.76
N ASP A 19 16.33 -1.27 6.86
CA ASP A 19 17.34 -2.34 6.87
C ASP A 19 16.77 -3.75 7.12
N SER A 20 15.75 -4.13 6.34
CA SER A 20 15.06 -5.42 6.43
C SER A 20 14.33 -5.69 7.75
N LYS A 21 14.11 -4.65 8.56
CA LYS A 21 13.33 -4.71 9.80
C LYS A 21 12.10 -3.82 9.76
N LEU A 22 11.10 -4.22 10.53
CA LEU A 22 9.85 -3.50 10.76
C LEU A 22 9.84 -2.96 12.19
N TYR A 23 9.69 -1.66 12.32
CA TYR A 23 9.59 -0.97 13.60
C TYR A 23 8.17 -0.44 13.77
N ASN A 24 7.44 -0.93 14.77
CA ASN A 24 6.06 -0.53 15.03
C ASN A 24 5.99 0.98 15.32
N VAL A 25 5.19 1.72 14.54
CA VAL A 25 5.11 3.18 14.64
C VAL A 25 4.51 3.64 15.97
N ASN A 26 3.55 2.91 16.52
CA ASN A 26 2.92 3.25 17.79
C ASN A 26 3.84 2.98 19.00
N GLU A 27 4.75 2.00 18.89
CA GLU A 27 5.79 1.76 19.92
C GLU A 27 6.90 2.80 19.86
N LEU A 28 7.21 3.32 18.67
CA LEU A 28 8.16 4.42 18.49
C LEU A 28 7.62 5.74 19.04
N ASN A 29 6.33 5.98 18.86
CA ASN A 29 5.64 7.16 19.37
C ASN A 29 4.16 6.85 19.56
N SER A 30 3.68 6.91 20.81
CA SER A 30 2.29 6.60 21.15
C SER A 30 1.27 7.57 20.57
N ALA A 31 1.69 8.74 20.07
CA ALA A 31 0.85 9.65 19.31
C ALA A 31 0.57 9.18 17.87
N LEU A 32 1.41 8.29 17.31
CA LEU A 32 1.18 7.75 15.99
C LEU A 32 0.07 6.68 16.01
N PRO A 33 -0.90 6.74 15.09
CA PRO A 33 -1.94 5.72 14.98
C PRO A 33 -1.37 4.35 14.64
N ALA A 34 -2.02 3.30 15.15
CA ALA A 34 -1.64 1.91 14.88
C ALA A 34 -2.15 1.41 13.52
N ASP A 35 -3.21 2.00 12.97
CA ASP A 35 -3.82 1.63 11.69
C ASP A 35 -3.47 2.62 10.56
N MET A 36 -3.39 2.12 9.32
CA MET A 36 -3.00 2.96 8.18
C MET A 36 -4.03 4.03 7.84
N ALA A 37 -5.33 3.75 8.05
CA ALA A 37 -6.39 4.67 7.65
C ALA A 37 -6.33 5.97 8.47
N THR A 38 -6.27 5.86 9.80
CA THR A 38 -6.11 7.00 10.71
C THR A 38 -4.79 7.72 10.47
N LEU A 39 -3.72 6.96 10.22
CA LEU A 39 -2.40 7.53 9.92
C LEU A 39 -2.47 8.46 8.69
N LEU A 40 -3.14 8.02 7.62
CA LEU A 40 -3.29 8.80 6.39
C LEU A 40 -4.29 9.97 6.53
N LEU A 41 -5.31 9.85 7.38
CA LEU A 41 -6.28 10.94 7.62
C LEU A 41 -5.63 12.20 8.20
N GLN A 42 -4.58 12.05 9.02
CA GLN A 42 -3.82 13.14 9.63
C GLN A 42 -2.38 13.18 9.10
N TRP A 43 -2.22 13.00 7.78
CA TRP A 43 -0.93 12.75 7.16
C TRP A 43 0.15 13.80 7.46
N GLU A 44 -0.18 15.10 7.42
CA GLU A 44 0.83 16.15 7.61
C GLU A 44 1.52 16.05 8.99
N GLU A 45 0.72 15.91 10.05
CA GLU A 45 1.22 15.73 11.42
C GLU A 45 1.94 14.38 11.58
N ASN A 46 1.29 13.29 11.16
CA ASN A 46 1.84 11.94 11.31
C ASN A 46 3.13 11.76 10.52
N SER A 47 3.25 12.34 9.33
CA SER A 47 4.45 12.22 8.50
C SER A 47 5.65 12.94 9.12
N ALA A 48 5.45 14.07 9.80
CA ALA A 48 6.52 14.75 10.53
C ALA A 48 7.02 13.90 11.71
N LEU A 49 6.10 13.31 12.48
CA LEU A 49 6.42 12.39 13.56
C LEU A 49 7.14 11.12 13.05
N LEU A 50 6.66 10.53 11.95
CA LEU A 50 7.28 9.37 11.33
C LEU A 50 8.71 9.65 10.82
N ARG A 51 8.96 10.83 10.24
CA ARG A 51 10.31 11.23 9.82
C ARG A 51 11.26 11.38 11.00
N THR A 52 10.76 11.92 12.11
CA THR A 52 11.53 12.03 13.35
C THR A 52 11.85 10.64 13.91
N ALA A 53 10.87 9.74 13.93
CA ALA A 53 11.05 8.35 14.35
C ALA A 53 12.03 7.59 13.43
N GLU A 54 11.90 7.73 12.10
CA GLU A 54 12.84 7.16 11.12
C GLU A 54 14.27 7.64 11.38
N ALA A 55 14.47 8.95 11.59
CA ALA A 55 15.79 9.50 11.89
C ALA A 55 16.38 8.95 13.21
N ALA A 56 15.55 8.78 14.24
CA ALA A 56 15.97 8.20 15.52
C ALA A 56 16.38 6.73 15.42
N ILE A 57 15.72 5.95 14.55
CA ILE A 57 16.11 4.55 14.28
C ILE A 57 17.46 4.51 13.57
N ILE A 58 17.62 5.33 12.52
CA ILE A 58 18.85 5.38 11.72
C ILE A 58 20.06 5.84 12.55
N SER A 59 19.86 6.80 13.46
CA SER A 59 20.92 7.29 14.36
C SER A 59 21.19 6.37 15.55
N GLY A 60 20.38 5.33 15.75
CA GLY A 60 20.49 4.41 16.88
C GLY A 60 20.02 4.98 18.22
N THR A 61 19.28 6.10 18.22
CA THR A 61 18.74 6.71 19.46
C THR A 61 17.34 6.21 19.82
N ALA A 62 16.67 5.48 18.92
CA ALA A 62 15.38 4.87 19.19
C ALA A 62 15.51 3.62 20.10
N ASN A 63 14.71 3.55 21.16
CA ASN A 63 14.64 2.42 22.08
C ASN A 63 13.51 1.44 21.72
N VAL A 64 13.39 1.07 20.45
CA VAL A 64 12.37 0.10 19.97
C VAL A 64 13.05 -0.97 19.15
N ALA A 65 12.76 -2.24 19.49
CA ALA A 65 13.25 -3.38 18.74
C ALA A 65 12.42 -3.60 17.47
N GLY A 66 13.07 -3.59 16.31
CA GLY A 66 12.44 -4.00 15.05
C GLY A 66 12.36 -5.53 14.94
N ILE A 67 11.32 -6.02 14.27
CA ILE A 67 11.20 -7.43 13.88
C ILE A 67 11.68 -7.64 12.46
N ASP A 68 12.10 -8.85 12.10
CA ASP A 68 12.55 -9.13 10.73
C ASP A 68 11.39 -9.09 9.73
N PHE A 69 11.59 -8.39 8.61
CA PHE A 69 10.59 -8.26 7.55
C PHE A 69 10.23 -9.60 6.90
N ALA A 70 11.23 -10.47 6.70
CA ALA A 70 11.07 -11.72 5.96
C ALA A 70 10.10 -12.71 6.62
N GLY A 71 9.92 -12.64 7.94
CA GLY A 71 9.01 -13.51 8.71
C GLY A 71 7.70 -12.83 9.12
N ALA A 72 7.48 -11.57 8.73
CA ALA A 72 6.30 -10.82 9.12
C ALA A 72 5.09 -11.21 8.26
N ASN A 73 3.90 -11.24 8.87
CA ASN A 73 2.65 -11.40 8.13
C ASN A 73 2.23 -10.05 7.53
N LEU A 74 2.50 -9.85 6.24
CA LEU A 74 2.27 -8.59 5.55
C LEU A 74 0.83 -8.47 5.04
N LEU A 75 0.27 -7.27 5.15
CA LEU A 75 -0.98 -6.89 4.53
C LEU A 75 -0.72 -5.97 3.33
N ALA A 76 -1.76 -5.61 2.58
CA ALA A 76 -1.64 -4.51 1.64
C ALA A 76 -1.25 -3.23 2.40
N PRO A 77 -0.42 -2.33 1.86
CA PRO A 77 -0.03 -1.11 2.56
C PRO A 77 -1.23 -0.30 3.07
N VAL A 78 -2.30 -0.24 2.28
CA VAL A 78 -3.61 0.27 2.71
C VAL A 78 -4.61 -0.88 2.61
N PRO A 79 -4.92 -1.61 3.69
CA PRO A 79 -5.79 -2.79 3.63
C PRO A 79 -7.26 -2.46 3.33
N HIS A 80 -7.72 -1.28 3.77
CA HIS A 80 -9.11 -0.85 3.67
C HIS A 80 -9.24 0.52 3.00
N PRO A 81 -8.83 0.68 1.73
CA PRO A 81 -8.95 1.96 1.05
C PRO A 81 -10.42 2.29 0.83
N THR A 82 -10.83 3.54 1.03
CA THR A 82 -12.22 3.97 0.83
C THR A 82 -12.64 4.02 -0.64
N SER A 83 -11.68 3.99 -1.55
CA SER A 83 -11.89 3.94 -3.00
C SER A 83 -10.66 3.38 -3.69
N CYS A 84 -10.85 2.71 -4.82
CA CYS A 84 -9.78 2.31 -5.72
C CYS A 84 -10.18 2.69 -7.15
N ARG A 85 -9.34 3.47 -7.83
CA ARG A 85 -9.54 3.91 -9.21
C ARG A 85 -8.37 3.42 -10.03
N ASP A 86 -8.62 2.53 -10.96
CA ASP A 86 -7.57 2.02 -11.83
C ASP A 86 -7.44 2.89 -13.09
N GLY A 87 -6.24 3.43 -13.26
CA GLY A 87 -5.94 4.44 -14.27
C GLY A 87 -5.49 3.80 -15.58
N TYR A 88 -6.13 4.21 -16.67
CA TYR A 88 -5.81 3.71 -18.00
C TYR A 88 -4.74 4.61 -18.65
N ALA A 89 -3.53 4.62 -18.07
CA ALA A 89 -2.53 5.66 -18.38
C ALA A 89 -1.57 5.32 -19.54
N PHE A 90 -1.47 4.06 -19.95
CA PHE A 90 -0.45 3.62 -20.91
C PHE A 90 -1.00 3.47 -22.32
N ARG A 91 -0.84 4.52 -23.15
CA ARG A 91 -1.38 4.56 -24.53
C ARG A 91 -1.05 3.33 -25.38
N GLN A 92 0.20 2.86 -25.32
CA GLN A 92 0.64 1.70 -26.10
C GLN A 92 -0.11 0.42 -25.70
N HIS A 93 -0.35 0.22 -24.41
CA HIS A 93 -1.14 -0.91 -23.90
C HIS A 93 -2.57 -0.87 -24.45
N VAL A 94 -3.21 0.31 -24.43
CA VAL A 94 -4.57 0.50 -24.95
C VAL A 94 -4.65 0.27 -26.46
N ALA A 95 -3.73 0.88 -27.21
CA ALA A 95 -3.68 0.78 -28.66
C ALA A 95 -3.47 -0.67 -29.11
N ALA A 96 -2.67 -1.46 -28.39
CA ALA A 96 -2.50 -2.89 -28.65
C ALA A 96 -3.82 -3.67 -28.47
N ALA A 97 -4.54 -3.45 -27.37
CA ALA A 97 -5.82 -4.11 -27.12
C ALA A 97 -6.89 -3.73 -28.17
N ARG A 98 -6.92 -2.46 -28.60
CA ARG A 98 -7.83 -1.96 -29.63
C ARG A 98 -7.52 -2.50 -31.02
N ARG A 99 -6.23 -2.58 -31.38
CA ARG A 99 -5.78 -3.21 -32.62
C ARG A 99 -6.20 -4.69 -32.71
N ASN A 100 -6.12 -5.44 -31.61
CA ASN A 100 -6.59 -6.82 -31.56
C ASN A 100 -8.10 -6.95 -31.84
N ARG A 101 -8.86 -5.90 -31.51
CA ARG A 101 -10.30 -5.79 -31.81
C ARG A 101 -10.58 -5.14 -33.18
N LYS A 102 -9.55 -4.82 -33.97
CA LYS A 102 -9.64 -4.14 -35.28
C LYS A 102 -10.35 -2.79 -35.23
N VAL A 103 -10.16 -2.05 -34.13
CA VAL A 103 -10.68 -0.68 -33.96
C VAL A 103 -9.56 0.32 -33.73
N ASP A 104 -9.74 1.54 -34.24
CA ASP A 104 -8.79 2.63 -34.06
C ASP A 104 -8.73 3.12 -32.63
N MET A 105 -7.63 3.79 -32.28
CA MET A 105 -7.49 4.46 -30.99
C MET A 105 -8.55 5.56 -30.85
N ILE A 106 -9.18 5.64 -29.67
CA ILE A 106 -10.08 6.75 -29.35
C ILE A 106 -9.28 8.04 -29.14
N ALA A 107 -9.78 9.16 -29.67
CA ALA A 107 -9.13 10.46 -29.53
C ALA A 107 -9.22 10.98 -28.08
N GLU A 108 -10.28 10.60 -27.38
CA GLU A 108 -10.59 10.96 -25.99
C GLU A 108 -9.49 10.53 -25.01
N PHE A 109 -8.78 9.44 -25.32
CA PHE A 109 -7.64 8.99 -24.51
C PHE A 109 -6.57 10.08 -24.37
N ASP A 110 -6.35 10.84 -25.45
CA ASP A 110 -5.34 11.92 -25.49
C ASP A 110 -5.93 13.26 -24.98
N GLN A 111 -7.21 13.31 -24.60
CA GLN A 111 -7.89 14.52 -24.11
C GLN A 111 -8.03 14.58 -22.60
N TYR A 112 -8.29 13.44 -21.94
CA TYR A 112 -8.48 13.39 -20.49
C TYR A 112 -8.09 12.03 -19.89
N PRO A 113 -7.72 11.96 -18.60
CA PRO A 113 -7.44 10.70 -17.93
C PRO A 113 -8.68 9.83 -17.85
N ILE A 114 -8.55 8.59 -18.31
CA ILE A 114 -9.59 7.56 -18.19
C ILE A 114 -9.27 6.68 -16.99
N PHE A 115 -10.27 6.40 -16.16
CA PHE A 115 -10.16 5.44 -15.06
C PHE A 115 -11.52 4.76 -14.84
N TYR A 116 -11.51 3.67 -14.09
CA TYR A 116 -12.72 3.00 -13.63
C TYR A 116 -12.62 2.70 -12.13
N PHE A 117 -13.78 2.53 -11.49
CA PHE A 117 -13.82 2.10 -10.09
C PHE A 117 -13.56 0.60 -10.00
N THR A 118 -12.56 0.24 -9.20
CA THR A 118 -12.26 -1.15 -8.83
C THR A 118 -12.89 -1.44 -7.48
N ASN A 119 -13.23 -2.70 -7.23
CA ASN A 119 -13.70 -3.12 -5.91
C ASN A 119 -12.59 -2.96 -4.87
N HIS A 120 -12.64 -1.87 -4.10
CA HIS A 120 -11.67 -1.56 -3.07
C HIS A 120 -11.67 -2.55 -1.90
N ASN A 121 -12.77 -3.32 -1.72
CA ASN A 121 -12.84 -4.39 -0.71
C ASN A 121 -12.10 -5.67 -1.14
N ALA A 122 -11.65 -5.75 -2.40
CA ALA A 122 -10.92 -6.90 -2.92
C ALA A 122 -9.39 -6.70 -2.91
N ILE A 123 -8.90 -5.62 -2.28
CA ILE A 123 -7.46 -5.37 -2.12
C ILE A 123 -6.87 -6.41 -1.17
N GLN A 124 -5.78 -7.04 -1.61
CA GLN A 124 -5.10 -8.10 -0.89
C GLN A 124 -3.62 -7.76 -0.75
N GLY A 125 -3.02 -8.24 0.34
CA GLY A 125 -1.59 -8.15 0.56
C GLY A 125 -0.79 -9.06 -0.37
N PRO A 126 0.54 -9.04 -0.26
CA PRO A 126 1.37 -10.00 -0.97
C PRO A 126 1.10 -11.43 -0.49
N GLY A 127 1.33 -12.41 -1.36
CA GLY A 127 1.20 -13.83 -1.02
C GLY A 127 0.24 -14.56 -1.95
N GLU A 128 -0.31 -15.66 -1.45
CA GLU A 128 -1.25 -16.48 -2.18
C GLU A 128 -2.57 -15.75 -2.40
N ILE A 129 -3.10 -15.85 -3.62
CA ILE A 129 -4.39 -15.28 -3.98
C ILE A 129 -5.43 -16.40 -3.98
N PRO A 130 -6.49 -16.31 -3.16
CA PRO A 130 -7.58 -17.26 -3.20
C PRO A 130 -8.31 -17.11 -4.53
N VAL A 131 -8.46 -18.23 -5.24
CA VAL A 131 -9.20 -18.31 -6.50
C VAL A 131 -10.35 -19.28 -6.36
N MET A 132 -11.47 -18.98 -7.03
CA MET A 132 -12.59 -19.91 -7.12
C MET A 132 -12.26 -21.01 -8.13
N PRO A 133 -12.80 -22.24 -7.98
CA PRO A 133 -12.55 -23.33 -8.92
C PRO A 133 -12.81 -22.96 -10.39
N ASP A 134 -13.79 -22.09 -10.65
CA ASP A 134 -14.12 -21.65 -12.01
C ASP A 134 -13.11 -20.66 -12.62
N HIS A 135 -12.24 -20.01 -11.82
CA HIS A 135 -11.16 -19.18 -12.35
C HIS A 135 -10.04 -19.99 -13.02
N LEU A 136 -10.03 -21.31 -12.82
CA LEU A 136 -8.96 -22.21 -13.27
C LEU A 136 -9.38 -23.12 -14.44
N LYS A 137 -10.57 -22.92 -15.00
CA LYS A 137 -11.10 -23.66 -16.15
C LYS A 137 -10.84 -22.90 -17.44
#